data_AF-A0A0F8WP13-F1
#
_entry.id   AF-A0A0F8WP13-F1
#
_cell.length_a   1.000
_cell.length_b   1.000
_cell.length_c   1.000
_cell.angle_alpha   90.00
_cell.angle_beta   90.00
_cell.angle_gamma   90.00
#
_symmetry.space_group_name_H-M   'P 1'
#
loop_
_entity.id
_entity.type
_entity.pdbx_description
1 polymer ?
#
loop_
_entity_poly.entity_id
_entity_poly.type
_entity_poly.pdbx_seq_one_letter_code
_entity_poly.pdbx_strand_id
1 'polypeptide(L)'
;MSVAMERTPHTFSQMMEEEIRDLFLVYLNGHFKGEATGESFNVNGKTDILIRHNGKNIFIAECKFWRGEKVFIDTIDQILGYVSWRDTKTAILLFNKNKNLTRVLNQIEPIMKNYPNYISTEKYVSETEFKFYLHHNSDKKRRLTMTVMVFDVPK
;
A
#
# COMPACT_ATOMS: atom_id res chain seq x y z
N MET A 1 9.68 2.36 10.46
CA MET A 1 8.25 2.52 10.81
C MET A 1 7.66 1.30 11.53
N SER A 2 7.81 0.06 11.02
CA SER A 2 7.26 -1.15 11.70
C SER A 2 7.60 -1.23 13.20
N VAL A 3 8.89 -1.16 13.54
CA VAL A 3 9.38 -1.20 14.93
C VAL A 3 8.79 -0.08 15.80
N ALA A 4 8.52 1.10 15.23
CA ALA A 4 7.93 2.21 16.00
C ALA A 4 6.45 1.93 16.34
N MET A 5 5.71 1.36 15.39
CA MET A 5 4.31 0.95 15.57
C MET A 5 4.19 -0.18 16.58
N GLU A 6 5.06 -1.20 16.49
CA GLU A 6 5.11 -2.32 17.44
C GLU A 6 5.45 -1.87 18.86
N ARG A 7 6.27 -0.82 19.02
CA ARG A 7 6.65 -0.28 20.34
C ARG A 7 5.61 0.67 20.94
N THR A 8 4.73 1.25 20.13
CA THR A 8 3.71 2.20 20.58
C THR A 8 2.31 1.91 20.01
N PRO A 9 1.82 0.65 20.10
CA PRO A 9 0.60 0.23 19.42
C PRO A 9 -0.64 1.00 19.91
N HIS A 10 -0.66 1.42 21.18
CA HIS A 10 -1.74 2.23 21.74
C HIS A 10 -1.89 3.59 21.03
N THR A 11 -0.77 4.24 20.71
CA THR A 11 -0.78 5.53 20.01
C THR A 11 -1.32 5.37 18.59
N PHE A 12 -0.79 4.39 17.85
CA PHE A 12 -1.20 4.15 16.46
C PHE A 12 -2.63 3.58 16.35
N SER A 13 -3.14 2.87 17.35
CA SER A 13 -4.50 2.35 17.33
C SER A 13 -5.57 3.43 17.53
N GLN A 14 -5.20 4.59 18.07
CA GLN A 14 -6.06 5.78 18.17
C GLN A 14 -6.06 6.65 16.91
N MET A 15 -5.01 6.54 16.08
CA MET A 15 -4.87 7.31 14.86
C MET A 15 -5.79 6.84 13.73
N MET A 16 -6.12 7.79 12.86
CA MET A 16 -6.78 7.65 11.56
C MET A 16 -5.75 7.34 10.45
N GLU A 17 -6.22 6.89 9.29
CA GLU A 17 -5.35 6.53 8.15
C GLU A 17 -4.49 7.73 7.71
N GLU A 18 -5.07 8.93 7.69
CA GLU A 18 -4.42 10.18 7.30
C GLU A 18 -3.30 10.59 8.27
N GLU A 19 -3.51 10.42 9.59
CA GLU A 19 -2.49 10.73 10.60
C GLU A 19 -1.29 9.78 10.48
N ILE A 20 -1.54 8.49 10.22
CA ILE A 20 -0.47 7.51 10.01
C ILE A 20 0.27 7.80 8.70
N ARG A 21 -0.46 8.13 7.63
CA ARG A 21 0.11 8.57 6.35
C ARG A 21 1.06 9.76 6.54
N ASP A 22 0.64 10.77 7.30
CA ASP A 22 1.46 11.96 7.54
C ASP A 22 2.77 11.61 8.26
N LEU A 23 2.74 10.66 9.20
CA LEU A 23 3.98 10.12 9.83
C LEU A 23 4.89 9.41 8.82
N PHE A 24 4.32 8.63 7.89
CA PHE A 24 5.10 8.04 6.79
C PHE A 24 5.71 9.12 5.88
N LEU A 25 4.97 10.17 5.55
CA LEU A 25 5.46 11.28 4.72
C LEU A 25 6.62 12.03 5.38
N VAL A 26 6.57 12.26 6.70
CA VAL A 26 7.70 12.84 7.45
C VAL A 26 8.95 11.96 7.30
N TYR A 27 8.81 10.65 7.48
CA TYR A 27 9.93 9.71 7.31
C TYR A 27 10.45 9.68 5.87
N LEU A 28 9.55 9.57 4.89
CA LEU A 28 9.90 9.51 3.47
C LEU A 28 10.57 10.80 3.01
N ASN A 29 10.08 11.98 3.42
CA ASN A 29 10.69 13.24 3.06
C ASN A 29 12.09 13.45 3.64
N GLY A 30 12.41 12.79 4.77
CA GLY A 30 13.78 12.72 5.26
C GLY A 30 14.74 12.01 4.29
N HIS A 31 14.26 10.99 3.57
CA HIS A 31 15.06 10.22 2.59
C HIS A 31 15.02 10.85 1.19
N PHE A 32 13.85 11.28 0.75
CA PHE A 32 13.60 11.81 -0.59
C PHE A 32 13.74 13.34 -0.67
N LYS A 33 14.25 13.99 0.38
CA LYS A 33 14.54 15.44 0.45
C LYS A 33 13.37 16.33 0.01
N GLY A 34 12.14 15.95 0.35
CA GLY A 34 10.92 16.70 0.01
C GLY A 34 10.18 16.24 -1.26
N GLU A 35 10.66 15.21 -1.95
CA GLU A 35 10.01 14.67 -3.16
C GLU A 35 8.81 13.73 -2.89
N ALA A 36 8.51 13.43 -1.62
CA ALA A 36 7.35 12.64 -1.21
C ALA A 36 6.19 13.57 -0.82
N THR A 37 5.13 13.58 -1.62
CA THR A 37 3.96 14.44 -1.39
C THR A 37 2.76 13.60 -0.93
N GLY A 38 2.03 14.09 0.07
CA GLY A 38 0.73 13.55 0.45
C GLY A 38 -0.37 14.07 -0.46
N GLU A 39 -1.50 13.36 -0.51
CA GLU A 39 -2.74 13.88 -1.11
C GLU A 39 -2.60 14.38 -2.56
N SER A 40 -1.76 13.71 -3.34
CA SER A 40 -1.40 14.19 -4.65
C SER A 40 -2.38 13.67 -5.70
N PHE A 41 -2.91 14.58 -6.52
CA PHE A 41 -3.75 14.21 -7.65
C PHE A 41 -2.92 13.43 -8.68
N ASN A 42 -3.35 12.21 -9.01
CA ASN A 42 -2.80 11.43 -10.12
C ASN A 42 -3.93 10.98 -11.05
N VAL A 43 -3.86 11.43 -12.31
CA VAL A 43 -4.81 11.17 -13.41
C VAL A 43 -6.29 11.41 -13.05
N ASN A 44 -6.90 10.51 -12.27
CA ASN A 44 -8.33 10.48 -11.95
C ASN A 44 -8.66 10.45 -10.44
N GLY A 45 -7.72 10.68 -9.53
CA GLY A 45 -8.04 10.79 -8.10
C GLY A 45 -6.90 11.16 -7.16
N LYS A 46 -7.20 11.09 -5.85
CA LYS A 46 -6.33 11.46 -4.72
C LYS A 46 -5.68 10.18 -4.18
N THR A 47 -4.35 10.14 -4.16
CA THR A 47 -3.62 9.05 -3.49
C THR A 47 -3.02 9.53 -2.18
N ASP A 48 -2.91 8.64 -1.20
CA ASP A 48 -2.36 8.98 0.10
C ASP A 48 -0.88 9.36 0.03
N ILE A 49 -0.06 8.59 -0.68
CA ILE A 49 1.39 8.84 -0.80
C ILE A 49 1.81 8.77 -2.27
N LEU A 50 2.39 9.85 -2.77
CA LEU A 50 3.01 9.90 -4.09
C LEU A 50 4.46 10.38 -3.98
N ILE A 51 5.39 9.62 -4.54
CA ILE A 51 6.79 10.05 -4.62
C ILE A 51 7.11 10.37 -6.08
N ARG A 52 7.58 11.60 -6.33
CA ARG A 52 7.95 12.08 -7.67
C ARG A 52 9.43 12.38 -7.74
N HIS A 53 10.12 11.74 -8.67
CA HIS A 53 11.53 12.01 -8.92
C HIS A 53 11.74 12.39 -10.39
N ASN A 54 12.40 13.52 -10.65
CA ASN A 54 12.66 14.06 -12.00
C ASN A 54 11.40 14.13 -12.90
N GLY A 55 10.28 14.60 -12.33
CA GLY A 55 9.01 14.74 -13.06
C GLY A 55 8.28 13.42 -13.38
N LYS A 56 8.73 12.29 -12.81
CA LYS A 56 8.09 10.99 -12.94
C LYS A 56 7.59 10.51 -11.58
N ASN A 57 6.38 9.95 -11.56
CA ASN A 57 5.89 9.20 -10.41
C ASN A 57 6.71 7.91 -10.30
N ILE A 58 7.42 7.73 -9.20
CA ILE A 58 8.25 6.54 -8.97
C ILE A 58 7.62 5.57 -7.97
N PHE A 59 6.63 6.04 -7.20
CA PHE A 59 5.94 5.24 -6.20
C PHE A 59 4.58 5.84 -5.85
N ILE A 60 3.56 4.99 -5.77
CA ILE A 60 2.20 5.32 -5.34
C ILE A 60 1.85 4.38 -4.18
N ALA A 61 1.31 4.90 -3.08
CA ALA A 61 0.82 4.05 -2.00
C ALA A 61 -0.47 4.55 -1.36
N GLU A 62 -1.30 3.60 -0.95
CA GLU A 62 -2.51 3.85 -0.17
C GLU A 62 -2.36 3.35 1.27
N CYS A 63 -2.88 4.12 2.21
CA CYS A 63 -2.92 3.81 3.63
C CYS A 63 -4.31 3.27 3.98
N LYS A 64 -4.40 2.02 4.46
CA LYS A 64 -5.70 1.39 4.73
C LYS A 64 -5.73 0.57 6.00
N PHE A 65 -6.76 0.73 6.82
CA PHE A 65 -7.08 -0.23 7.87
C PHE A 65 -7.72 -1.48 7.26
N TRP A 66 -7.20 -2.64 7.66
CA TRP A 66 -7.84 -3.90 7.33
C TRP A 66 -9.23 -3.99 7.98
N ARG A 67 -10.26 -4.11 7.13
CA ARG A 67 -11.66 -4.34 7.53
C ARG A 67 -12.29 -5.55 6.81
N GLY A 68 -11.45 -6.40 6.22
CA GLY A 68 -11.86 -7.57 5.45
C GLY A 68 -11.57 -7.45 3.95
N GLU A 69 -11.82 -8.55 3.25
CA GLU A 69 -11.53 -8.74 1.82
C GLU A 69 -12.08 -7.63 0.93
N LYS A 70 -13.35 -7.23 1.13
CA LYS A 70 -13.97 -6.19 0.32
C LYS A 70 -13.17 -4.88 0.34
N VAL A 71 -12.75 -4.42 1.51
CA VAL A 71 -11.96 -3.17 1.62
C VAL A 71 -10.59 -3.32 0.97
N PHE A 72 -9.99 -4.51 1.04
CA PHE A 72 -8.72 -4.78 0.38
C PHE A 72 -8.86 -4.76 -1.15
N ILE A 73 -9.90 -5.38 -1.70
CA ILE A 73 -10.22 -5.34 -3.15
C ILE A 73 -10.51 -3.90 -3.60
N ASP A 74 -11.38 -3.18 -2.88
CA ASP A 74 -11.72 -1.78 -3.17
C ASP A 74 -10.45 -0.90 -3.21
N THR A 75 -9.44 -1.21 -2.37
CA THR A 75 -8.14 -0.51 -2.36
C THR A 75 -7.29 -0.83 -3.58
N ILE A 76 -7.27 -2.10 -4.01
CA ILE A 76 -6.56 -2.52 -5.24
C ILE A 76 -7.20 -1.81 -6.45
N ASP A 77 -8.54 -1.78 -6.51
CA ASP A 77 -9.29 -1.07 -7.55
C ASP A 77 -8.95 0.43 -7.57
N GLN A 78 -8.90 1.06 -6.40
CA GLN A 78 -8.51 2.47 -6.26
C GLN A 78 -7.11 2.72 -6.85
N ILE A 79 -6.11 1.94 -6.46
CA ILE A 79 -4.74 2.07 -6.99
C ILE A 79 -4.72 1.88 -8.50
N LEU A 80 -5.36 0.81 -8.99
CA LEU A 80 -5.38 0.51 -10.42
C LEU A 80 -6.18 1.53 -11.26
N GLY A 81 -7.07 2.29 -10.62
CA GLY A 81 -7.75 3.44 -11.23
C GLY A 81 -6.86 4.68 -11.40
N TYR A 82 -5.80 4.82 -10.58
CA TYR A 82 -4.93 6.00 -10.58
C TYR A 82 -3.59 5.78 -11.27
N VAL A 83 -3.12 4.54 -11.38
CA VAL A 83 -1.88 4.25 -12.10
C VAL A 83 -2.01 4.70 -13.55
N SER A 84 -1.07 5.55 -13.96
CA SER A 84 -0.87 5.90 -15.35
C SER A 84 -0.05 4.81 -16.05
N TRP A 85 -0.04 4.83 -17.38
CA TRP A 85 0.74 3.88 -18.18
C TRP A 85 2.25 3.86 -17.89
N ARG A 86 2.78 4.93 -17.25
CA ARG A 86 4.18 5.06 -16.84
C ARG A 86 4.46 4.52 -15.44
N ASP A 87 3.41 4.35 -14.63
CA ASP A 87 3.53 3.90 -13.25
C ASP A 87 3.77 2.40 -13.21
N THR A 88 4.77 1.98 -12.42
CA THR A 88 5.20 0.57 -12.38
C THR A 88 5.31 0.02 -10.96
N LYS A 89 5.30 0.88 -9.94
CA LYS A 89 5.48 0.51 -8.54
C LYS A 89 4.38 1.12 -7.68
N THR A 90 3.65 0.26 -7.01
CA THR A 90 2.53 0.61 -6.13
C THR A 90 2.67 -0.12 -4.80
N ALA A 91 2.06 0.42 -3.75
CA ALA A 91 1.98 -0.26 -2.48
C ALA A 91 0.67 -0.03 -1.73
N ILE A 92 0.36 -0.95 -0.83
CA ILE A 92 -0.69 -0.82 0.18
C ILE A 92 0.00 -0.92 1.54
N LEU A 93 -0.09 0.15 2.33
CA LEU A 93 0.28 0.15 3.74
C LEU A 93 -0.96 -0.26 4.53
N LEU A 94 -1.03 -1.54 4.88
CA LEU A 94 -2.20 -2.16 5.47
C LEU A 94 -2.05 -2.23 6.99
N PHE A 95 -2.92 -1.55 7.72
CA PHE A 95 -2.89 -1.47 9.17
C PHE A 95 -3.90 -2.44 9.79
N ASN A 96 -3.43 -3.38 10.61
CA ASN A 96 -4.30 -4.32 11.31
C ASN A 96 -4.56 -3.88 12.75
N LYS A 97 -5.79 -3.46 13.07
CA LYS A 97 -6.23 -3.24 14.48
C LYS A 97 -6.78 -4.52 15.16
N ASN A 98 -6.95 -5.62 14.42
CA ASN A 98 -7.50 -6.85 14.97
C ASN A 98 -6.43 -7.63 15.74
N LYS A 99 -6.82 -8.35 16.80
CA LYS A 99 -5.89 -9.16 17.60
C LYS A 99 -5.27 -10.38 16.89
N ASN A 100 -5.69 -10.68 15.66
CA ASN A 100 -5.23 -11.88 14.93
C ASN A 100 -4.61 -11.49 13.59
N LEU A 101 -3.34 -11.06 13.64
CA LEU A 101 -2.53 -10.72 12.48
C LEU A 101 -2.37 -11.90 11.52
N THR A 102 -2.09 -13.11 12.05
CA THR A 102 -1.90 -14.33 11.24
C THR A 102 -3.10 -14.61 10.33
N ARG A 103 -4.32 -14.41 10.84
CA ARG A 103 -5.54 -14.55 10.03
C ARG A 103 -5.59 -13.54 8.88
N VAL A 104 -5.12 -12.31 9.09
CA VAL A 104 -5.03 -11.29 8.03
C VAL A 104 -3.99 -11.70 7.00
N LEU A 105 -2.78 -12.07 7.44
CA LEU A 105 -1.67 -12.49 6.56
C LEU A 105 -2.08 -13.66 5.66
N ASN A 106 -2.75 -14.68 6.22
CA ASN A 106 -3.21 -15.86 5.48
C ASN A 106 -4.31 -15.56 4.45
N GLN A 107 -4.97 -14.40 4.50
CA GLN A 107 -6.02 -14.01 3.55
C GLN A 107 -5.48 -13.23 2.35
N ILE A 108 -4.37 -12.48 2.50
CA ILE A 108 -3.90 -11.52 1.49
C ILE A 108 -3.56 -12.21 0.16
N GLU A 109 -2.73 -13.26 0.20
CA GLU A 109 -2.31 -13.95 -1.03
C GLU A 109 -3.46 -14.68 -1.73
N PRO A 110 -4.35 -15.43 -1.05
CA PRO A 110 -5.55 -16.00 -1.68
C PRO A 110 -6.45 -14.96 -2.37
N ILE A 111 -6.73 -13.83 -1.70
CA ILE A 111 -7.55 -12.76 -2.29
C ILE A 111 -6.86 -12.21 -3.53
N MET A 112 -5.56 -11.92 -3.45
CA MET A 112 -4.82 -11.37 -4.57
C MET A 112 -4.74 -12.34 -5.76
N LYS A 113 -4.56 -13.65 -5.53
CA LYS A 113 -4.54 -14.66 -6.59
C LYS A 113 -5.86 -14.76 -7.34
N ASN A 114 -6.97 -14.47 -6.68
CA ASN A 114 -8.31 -14.46 -7.28
C ASN A 114 -8.63 -13.11 -7.97
N TYR A 115 -7.79 -12.08 -7.80
CA TYR A 115 -8.02 -10.78 -8.38
C TYR A 115 -7.78 -10.79 -9.90
N PRO A 116 -8.65 -10.18 -10.74
CA PRO A 116 -8.59 -10.33 -12.20
C PRO A 116 -7.27 -9.94 -12.87
N ASN A 117 -6.54 -8.99 -12.29
CA ASN A 117 -5.29 -8.48 -12.86
C ASN A 117 -4.07 -9.29 -12.41
N TYR A 118 -4.22 -10.31 -11.55
CA TYR A 118 -3.10 -11.06 -11.00
C TYR A 118 -2.30 -11.83 -12.06
N ILE A 119 -0.97 -11.76 -11.93
CA ILE A 119 0.00 -12.50 -12.77
C ILE A 119 0.75 -13.53 -11.93
N SER A 120 1.44 -13.05 -10.89
CA SER A 120 2.31 -13.88 -10.07
C SER A 120 2.64 -13.21 -8.74
N THR A 121 3.05 -14.01 -7.77
CA THR A 121 3.64 -13.59 -6.49
C THR A 121 5.16 -13.74 -6.55
N GLU A 122 5.89 -12.75 -6.04
CA GLU A 122 7.32 -12.89 -5.75
C GLU A 122 7.50 -13.42 -4.34
N LYS A 123 8.29 -14.49 -4.17
CA LYS A 123 8.67 -14.94 -2.83
C LYS A 123 9.45 -13.85 -2.14
N TYR A 124 9.03 -13.51 -0.94
CA TYR A 124 9.64 -12.49 -0.12
C TYR A 124 10.01 -13.09 1.24
N VAL A 125 11.05 -12.54 1.89
CA VAL A 125 11.62 -13.12 3.13
C VAL A 125 10.82 -12.71 4.37
N SER A 126 10.06 -11.61 4.30
CA SER A 126 9.24 -11.11 5.41
C SER A 126 7.88 -11.80 5.47
N GLU A 127 7.39 -12.06 6.68
CA GLU A 127 6.04 -12.60 6.94
C GLU A 127 4.93 -11.56 6.75
N THR A 128 5.26 -10.27 6.83
CA THR A 128 4.30 -9.16 6.77
C THR A 128 4.38 -8.35 5.48
N GLU A 129 5.23 -8.76 4.53
CA GLU A 129 5.36 -8.10 3.24
C GLU A 129 5.11 -9.08 2.10
N PHE A 130 4.22 -8.68 1.20
CA PHE A 130 3.86 -9.45 0.02
C PHE A 130 4.20 -8.61 -1.21
N LYS A 131 4.72 -9.25 -2.26
CA LYS A 131 4.94 -8.59 -3.54
C LYS A 131 4.24 -9.36 -4.64
N PHE A 132 3.33 -8.67 -5.31
CA PHE A 132 2.54 -9.20 -6.40
C PHE A 132 2.83 -8.46 -7.69
N TYR A 133 2.57 -9.16 -8.78
CA TYR A 133 2.64 -8.60 -10.11
C TYR A 133 1.26 -8.64 -10.74
N LEU A 134 0.80 -7.47 -11.16
CA LEU A 134 -0.52 -7.29 -11.76
C LEU A 134 -0.39 -6.71 -13.17
N HIS A 135 -1.37 -6.97 -14.01
CA HIS A 135 -1.53 -6.30 -15.30
C HIS A 135 -2.15 -4.91 -15.12
N HIS A 136 -1.75 -3.96 -15.95
CA HIS A 136 -2.36 -2.63 -15.97
C HIS A 136 -3.77 -2.70 -16.60
N ASN A 137 -4.74 -1.91 -16.08
CA ASN A 137 -6.12 -1.89 -16.57
C ASN A 137 -6.22 -1.56 -18.07
N SER A 138 -5.46 -0.56 -18.52
CA SER A 138 -5.45 -0.13 -19.93
C SER A 138 -4.52 -0.95 -20.85
N ASP A 139 -3.63 -1.80 -20.32
CA ASP A 139 -2.65 -2.54 -21.14
C ASP A 139 -2.19 -3.82 -20.44
N LYS A 140 -2.72 -4.97 -20.88
CA LYS A 140 -2.36 -6.29 -20.34
C LYS A 140 -0.91 -6.67 -20.60
N LYS A 141 -0.18 -6.04 -21.52
CA LYS A 141 1.27 -6.33 -21.69
C LYS A 141 2.11 -5.58 -20.66
N ARG A 142 1.55 -4.58 -19.99
CA ARG A 142 2.22 -3.85 -18.91
C ARG A 142 2.00 -4.53 -17.58
N ARG A 143 3.08 -4.58 -16.83
CA ARG A 143 3.16 -5.17 -15.50
C ARG A 143 3.41 -4.06 -14.51
N LEU A 144 2.64 -4.06 -13.43
CA LEU A 144 2.89 -3.27 -12.24
C LEU A 144 3.30 -4.19 -11.08
N THR A 145 4.15 -3.67 -10.21
CA THR A 145 4.43 -4.29 -8.92
C THR A 145 3.50 -3.68 -7.88
N MET A 146 2.82 -4.53 -7.12
CA MET A 146 2.05 -4.15 -5.95
C MET A 146 2.66 -4.78 -4.71
N THR A 147 3.18 -3.95 -3.82
CA THR A 147 3.71 -4.38 -2.53
C THR A 147 2.69 -4.14 -1.43
N VAL A 148 2.33 -5.17 -0.69
CA VAL A 148 1.44 -5.04 0.48
C VAL A 148 2.30 -5.19 1.72
N MET A 149 2.37 -4.14 2.54
CA MET A 149 3.09 -4.14 3.82
C MET A 149 2.06 -4.09 4.95
N VAL A 150 2.08 -5.09 5.83
CA VAL A 150 1.11 -5.21 6.92
C VAL A 150 1.76 -4.76 8.22
N PHE A 151 1.12 -3.81 8.89
CA PHE A 151 1.55 -3.29 10.19
C PHE A 151 0.51 -3.64 11.24
N ASP A 152 0.96 -4.30 12.30
CA ASP A 152 0.08 -4.63 13.43
C ASP A 152 -0.01 -3.45 14.40
N VAL A 153 -1.22 -2.96 14.60
CA VAL A 153 -1.55 -1.81 15.47
C VAL A 153 -2.76 -2.17 16.35
N PRO A 154 -2.64 -3.23 17.18
CA PRO A 154 -3.76 -3.76 17.94
C PRO A 154 -4.32 -2.73 18.93
N LYS A 155 -5.64 -2.79 19.12
CA LYS A 155 -6.35 -2.07 20.19
C LYS A 155 -6.20 -2.75 21.54
#